data_AF-A0A3M7G785-F1
#
_entry.id   AF-A0A3M7G785-F1
#
_cell.length_a   1.000
_cell.length_b   1.000
_cell.length_c   1.000
_cell.angle_alpha   90.00
_cell.angle_beta   90.00
_cell.angle_gamma   90.00
#
_symmetry.space_group_name_H-M   'P 1'
#
loop_
_entity.id
_entity.type
_entity.pdbx_description
1 polymer ?
#
loop_
_entity_poly.entity_id
_entity_poly.type
_entity_poly.pdbx_seq_one_letter_code
_entity_poly.pdbx_strand_id
1 'polypeptide(L)'
;MDHLPAQLILTLRSQVVAALNSAISDPRRQLSFGIMVTVASIAQHERLFGDSAVAVHVHGDAFRRMLAMRGGIRSLEVPRIGIRLFQFTDKLLSESNLDKTAADVLSAWAPEERRKRY
;
A
#
# COMPACT_ATOMS: atom_id res chain seq x y z
N MET A 1 -14.86 -6.84 19.75
CA MET A 1 -13.83 -5.86 19.34
C MET A 1 -14.44 -4.49 19.56
N ASP A 2 -13.80 -3.64 20.36
CA ASP A 2 -14.27 -2.27 20.55
C ASP A 2 -14.03 -1.49 19.26
N HIS A 3 -15.11 -1.06 18.62
CA HIS A 3 -15.03 -0.21 17.45
C HIS A 3 -14.58 1.19 17.89
N LEU A 4 -13.55 1.73 17.23
CA LEU A 4 -13.19 3.14 17.45
C LEU A 4 -14.40 4.03 17.13
N PRO A 5 -14.64 5.10 17.90
CA PRO A 5 -15.72 6.04 17.60
C PRO A 5 -15.58 6.59 16.17
N ALA A 6 -16.67 6.66 15.42
CA ALA A 6 -16.65 7.14 14.03
C ALA A 6 -15.98 8.52 13.89
N GLN A 7 -16.19 9.41 14.86
CA GLN A 7 -15.55 10.73 14.91
C GLN A 7 -14.02 10.64 15.00
N LEU A 8 -13.50 9.68 15.76
CA LEU A 8 -12.06 9.46 15.87
C LEU A 8 -11.48 8.94 14.55
N ILE A 9 -12.17 8.00 13.89
CA ILE A 9 -11.76 7.48 12.57
C ILE A 9 -11.70 8.62 11.54
N LEU A 10 -12.72 9.48 11.48
CA LEU A 10 -12.75 10.62 10.57
C LEU A 10 -11.63 11.62 10.86
N THR A 11 -11.38 11.90 12.14
CA THR A 11 -10.28 12.78 12.56
C THR A 11 -8.92 12.23 12.11
N LEU A 12 -8.65 10.94 12.36
CA LEU A 12 -7.39 10.31 11.98
C LEU A 12 -7.22 10.28 10.45
N ARG A 13 -8.29 10.00 9.69
CA ARG A 13 -8.25 10.06 8.22
C ARG A 13 -7.91 11.46 7.72
N SER A 14 -8.55 12.49 8.28
CA SER A 14 -8.27 13.89 7.93
C SER A 14 -6.80 14.26 8.20
N GLN A 15 -6.26 13.84 9.35
CA GLN A 15 -4.85 14.07 9.71
C GLN A 15 -3.90 13.36 8.75
N VAL A 16 -4.18 12.11 8.36
CA VAL A 16 -3.38 11.38 7.37
C VAL A 16 -3.37 12.09 6.03
N VAL A 17 -4.54 12.54 5.54
CA VAL A 17 -4.64 13.28 4.28
C VAL A 17 -3.86 14.59 4.34
N ALA A 18 -4.02 15.37 5.41
CA ALA A 18 -3.30 16.62 5.59
C ALA A 18 -1.77 16.41 5.65
N ALA A 19 -1.31 15.41 6.40
CA ALA A 19 0.11 15.08 6.52
C ALA A 19 0.70 14.59 5.19
N LEU A 20 -0.05 13.77 4.44
CA LEU A 20 0.37 13.28 3.14
C LEU A 20 0.46 14.45 2.14
N ASN A 21 -0.58 15.30 2.06
CA ASN A 21 -0.57 16.48 1.19
C ASN A 21 0.61 17.41 1.50
N SER A 22 0.88 17.68 2.78
CA SER A 22 2.06 18.46 3.19
C SER A 22 3.36 17.81 2.72
N ALA A 23 3.48 16.48 2.80
CA ALA A 23 4.71 15.79 2.47
C ALA A 23 4.95 15.67 0.95
N ILE A 24 3.91 15.44 0.16
CA ILE A 24 4.03 15.35 -1.30
C ILE A 24 4.25 16.73 -1.94
N SER A 25 3.81 17.81 -1.30
CA SER A 25 4.10 19.17 -1.76
C SER A 25 5.50 19.67 -1.39
N ASP A 26 6.24 18.97 -0.52
CA ASP A 26 7.62 19.30 -0.17
C ASP A 26 8.61 18.47 -1.02
N PRO A 27 9.40 19.11 -1.91
CA PRO A 27 10.36 18.42 -2.78
C PRO A 27 11.38 17.55 -2.04
N ARG A 28 11.68 17.85 -0.77
CA ARG A 28 12.62 17.08 0.06
C ARG A 28 11.99 15.82 0.65
N ARG A 29 10.65 15.77 0.77
CA ARG A 29 9.91 14.69 1.44
C ARG A 29 9.10 13.84 0.49
N GLN A 30 8.69 14.38 -0.66
CA GLN A 30 7.74 13.77 -1.60
C GLN A 30 8.13 12.35 -2.05
N LEU A 31 9.41 12.02 -2.11
CA LEU A 31 9.93 10.70 -2.50
C LEU A 31 10.70 10.00 -1.38
N SER A 32 10.45 10.40 -0.13
CA SER A 32 11.02 9.69 1.02
C SER A 32 10.39 8.30 1.14
N PHE A 33 11.15 7.36 1.71
CA PHE A 33 10.67 5.98 1.90
C PHE A 33 9.37 5.92 2.70
N GLY A 34 9.25 6.75 3.75
CA GLY A 34 8.03 6.83 4.56
C GLY A 34 6.80 7.22 3.75
N ILE A 35 6.91 8.19 2.84
CA ILE A 35 5.77 8.60 1.99
C ILE A 35 5.42 7.50 0.98
N MET A 36 6.41 6.84 0.39
CA MET A 36 6.14 5.68 -0.49
C MET A 36 5.44 4.55 0.26
N VAL A 37 5.84 4.25 1.51
CA VAL A 37 5.16 3.27 2.37
C VAL A 37 3.73 3.70 2.68
N THR A 38 3.49 4.97 2.99
CA THR A 38 2.13 5.48 3.24
C THR A 38 1.23 5.31 2.02
N VAL A 39 1.69 5.71 0.82
CA VAL A 39 0.90 5.55 -0.42
C VAL A 39 0.66 4.08 -0.75
N ALA A 40 1.69 3.23 -0.61
CA ALA A 40 1.55 1.78 -0.75
C ALA A 40 0.52 1.21 0.23
N SER A 41 0.51 1.68 1.48
CA SER A 41 -0.40 1.20 2.53
C SER A 41 -1.84 1.62 2.25
N ILE A 42 -2.06 2.84 1.73
CA ILE A 42 -3.39 3.30 1.29
C ILE A 42 -3.88 2.43 0.13
N ALA A 43 -3.04 2.18 -0.87
CA ALA A 43 -3.38 1.31 -1.98
C ALA A 43 -3.74 -0.12 -1.51
N GLN A 44 -2.98 -0.69 -0.58
CA GLN A 44 -3.27 -2.01 -0.01
C GLN A 44 -4.58 -2.00 0.79
N HIS A 45 -4.83 -0.98 1.61
CA HIS A 45 -6.06 -0.87 2.37
C HIS A 45 -7.27 -0.80 1.44
N GLU A 46 -7.21 0.06 0.43
CA GLU A 46 -8.26 0.21 -0.57
C GLU A 46 -8.48 -1.09 -1.35
N ARG A 47 -7.40 -1.81 -1.67
CA ARG A 47 -7.49 -3.11 -2.37
C ARG A 47 -8.21 -4.17 -1.54
N LEU A 48 -8.01 -4.17 -0.23
CA LEU A 48 -8.53 -5.19 0.67
C LEU A 48 -9.95 -4.89 1.18
N PHE A 49 -10.30 -3.61 1.33
CA PHE A 49 -11.51 -3.20 2.03
C PHE A 49 -12.36 -2.16 1.30
N GLY A 50 -11.89 -1.66 0.15
CA GLY A 50 -12.53 -0.59 -0.61
C GLY A 50 -12.66 -0.93 -2.10
N ASP A 51 -12.50 0.09 -2.94
CA ASP A 51 -12.62 -0.03 -4.39
C ASP A 51 -11.30 -0.51 -5.03
N SER A 52 -11.34 -1.70 -5.61
CA SER A 52 -10.18 -2.32 -6.24
C SER A 52 -9.65 -1.53 -7.45
N ALA A 53 -10.53 -0.86 -8.19
CA ALA A 53 -10.12 -0.02 -9.32
C ALA A 53 -9.39 1.24 -8.83
N VAL A 54 -9.87 1.87 -7.75
CA VAL A 54 -9.19 3.02 -7.12
C VAL A 54 -7.84 2.60 -6.54
N ALA A 55 -7.79 1.45 -5.87
CA ALA A 55 -6.57 0.90 -5.32
C ALA A 55 -5.47 0.73 -6.39
N VAL A 56 -5.81 0.17 -7.55
CA VAL A 56 -4.86 -0.12 -8.63
C VAL A 56 -4.53 1.13 -9.45
N HIS A 57 -5.55 1.81 -9.98
CA HIS A 57 -5.37 2.86 -10.99
C HIS A 57 -5.15 4.26 -10.42
N VAL A 58 -5.39 4.48 -9.12
CA VAL A 58 -5.10 5.75 -8.46
C VAL A 58 -3.89 5.60 -7.55
N HIS A 59 -4.02 4.80 -6.49
CA HIS A 59 -2.97 4.71 -5.46
C HIS A 59 -1.79 3.83 -5.91
N GLY A 60 -2.06 2.72 -6.58
CA GLY A 60 -1.04 1.84 -7.14
C GLY A 60 -0.20 2.53 -8.21
N ASP A 61 -0.83 3.23 -9.14
CA ASP A 61 -0.13 4.02 -10.15
C ASP A 61 0.69 5.17 -9.54
N ALA A 62 0.15 5.86 -8.54
CA ALA A 62 0.93 6.87 -7.80
C ALA A 62 2.19 6.24 -7.16
N PHE A 63 2.05 5.10 -6.48
CA PHE A 63 3.16 4.37 -5.88
C PHE A 63 4.21 3.93 -6.91
N ARG A 64 3.79 3.35 -8.05
CA ARG A 64 4.71 2.94 -9.13
C ARG A 64 5.46 4.12 -9.72
N ARG A 65 4.79 5.26 -9.92
CA ARG A 65 5.43 6.51 -10.38
C ARG A 65 6.46 7.01 -9.35
N MET A 66 6.15 6.97 -8.06
CA MET A 66 7.11 7.32 -7.00
C MET A 66 8.34 6.42 -7.01
N LEU A 67 8.16 5.11 -7.14
CA LEU A 67 9.26 4.16 -7.29
C LEU A 67 10.11 4.47 -8.53
N ALA A 68 9.48 4.71 -9.68
CA ALA A 68 10.17 5.04 -10.92
C ALA A 68 11.00 6.33 -10.77
N MET A 69 10.44 7.38 -10.17
CA MET A 69 11.16 8.63 -9.89
C MET A 69 12.35 8.44 -8.93
N ARG A 70 12.30 7.41 -8.07
CA ARG A 70 13.41 7.02 -7.19
C ARG A 70 14.49 6.20 -7.88
N GLY A 71 14.32 5.80 -9.15
CA GLY A 71 15.22 4.90 -9.88
C GLY A 71 14.84 3.42 -9.78
N GLY A 72 13.61 3.12 -9.36
CA GLY A 72 13.08 1.77 -9.23
C GLY A 72 13.33 1.14 -7.86
N ILE A 73 12.89 -0.10 -7.67
CA ILE A 73 12.96 -0.75 -6.35
C ILE A 73 14.39 -1.07 -5.89
N ARG A 74 15.31 -1.30 -6.84
CA ARG A 74 16.71 -1.65 -6.55
C ARG A 74 17.56 -0.45 -6.10
N SER A 75 17.12 0.78 -6.36
CA SER A 75 17.80 2.01 -5.91
C SER A 75 17.40 2.44 -4.50
N LEU A 76 16.49 1.71 -3.85
CA LEU A 76 16.08 2.01 -2.49
C LEU A 76 17.14 1.52 -1.49
N GLU A 77 17.76 2.45 -0.79
CA GLU A 77 18.73 2.19 0.29
C GLU A 77 18.01 1.79 1.59
N VAL A 78 17.24 0.69 1.54
CA VAL A 78 16.42 0.23 2.66
C VAL A 78 16.66 -1.24 2.99
N PRO A 79 16.36 -1.67 4.23
CA PRO A 79 16.46 -3.08 4.58
C PRO A 79 15.61 -3.97 3.67
N ARG A 80 16.05 -5.22 3.48
CA ARG A 80 15.36 -6.21 2.61
C ARG A 80 13.86 -6.38 2.89
N ILE A 81 13.41 -6.11 4.12
CA ILE A 81 12.00 -6.16 4.46
C ILE A 81 11.18 -5.07 3.75
N GLY A 82 11.74 -3.86 3.57
CA GLY A 82 11.08 -2.77 2.83
C GLY A 82 10.93 -3.11 1.35
N ILE A 83 11.95 -3.73 0.76
CA ILE A 83 11.88 -4.24 -0.62
C ILE A 83 10.77 -5.29 -0.76
N ARG A 84 10.71 -6.26 0.16
CA ARG A 84 9.68 -7.30 0.14
C ARG A 84 8.27 -6.73 0.31
N LEU A 85 8.10 -5.71 1.15
CA LEU A 85 6.83 -5.00 1.30
C LEU A 85 6.38 -4.39 -0.03
N PHE A 86 7.26 -3.67 -0.73
CA PHE A 86 6.94 -3.04 -2.00
C PHE A 86 6.66 -4.04 -3.13
N GLN A 87 7.40 -5.15 -3.18
CA GLN A 87 7.11 -6.24 -4.12
C GLN A 87 5.76 -6.89 -3.84
N PHE A 88 5.42 -7.07 -2.56
CA PHE A 88 4.12 -7.58 -2.15
C PHE A 88 2.99 -6.62 -2.53
N THR A 89 3.16 -5.32 -2.28
CA THR A 89 2.22 -4.28 -2.69
C THR A 89 2.01 -4.28 -4.20
N ASP A 90 3.07 -4.26 -5.00
CA ASP A 90 2.95 -4.23 -6.46
C ASP A 90 2.22 -5.47 -7.00
N LYS A 91 2.50 -6.66 -6.44
CA LYS A 91 1.80 -7.89 -6.82
C LYS A 91 0.33 -7.88 -6.37
N LEU A 92 0.01 -7.37 -5.18
CA LEU A 92 -1.38 -7.17 -4.74
C LEU A 92 -2.17 -6.29 -5.70
N LEU A 93 -1.51 -5.26 -6.23
CA LEU A 93 -2.09 -4.25 -7.11
C LEU A 93 -1.94 -4.59 -8.61
N SER A 94 -1.49 -5.80 -8.93
CA SER A 94 -1.41 -6.27 -10.32
C SER A 94 -2.79 -6.29 -10.96
N GLU A 95 -2.91 -5.81 -12.19
CA GLU A 95 -4.18 -5.85 -12.96
C GLU A 95 -4.71 -7.27 -13.10
N SER A 96 -3.83 -8.28 -13.16
CA SER A 96 -4.17 -9.70 -13.16
C SER A 96 -4.88 -10.20 -11.89
N ASN A 97 -5.04 -9.33 -10.90
CA ASN A 97 -5.76 -9.61 -9.67
C ASN A 97 -6.98 -8.71 -9.51
N LEU A 98 -7.35 -7.84 -10.45
CA LEU A 98 -8.50 -6.93 -10.30
C LEU A 98 -9.83 -7.66 -10.06
N ASP A 99 -10.00 -8.81 -10.71
CA ASP A 99 -11.16 -9.69 -10.61
C ASP A 99 -11.18 -10.56 -9.34
N LYS A 100 -10.06 -10.63 -8.62
CA LYS A 100 -9.91 -11.47 -7.43
C LYS A 100 -10.44 -10.80 -6.18
N THR A 101 -11.01 -11.57 -5.27
CA THR A 101 -11.38 -11.04 -3.96
C THR A 101 -10.14 -10.82 -3.10
N ALA A 102 -10.26 -10.01 -2.04
CA ALA A 102 -9.19 -9.85 -1.06
C ALA A 102 -8.75 -11.21 -0.46
N ALA A 103 -9.69 -12.13 -0.25
CA ALA A 103 -9.41 -13.47 0.26
C ALA A 103 -8.60 -14.31 -0.75
N ASP A 104 -8.90 -14.23 -2.04
CA ASP A 104 -8.17 -14.93 -3.10
C ASP A 104 -6.71 -14.45 -3.16
N VAL A 105 -6.50 -13.14 -3.08
CA VAL A 105 -5.15 -12.59 -3.17
C VAL A 105 -4.34 -12.90 -1.90
N LEU A 106 -4.96 -12.87 -0.72
CA LEU A 106 -4.28 -13.22 0.54
C LEU A 106 -4.00 -14.72 0.66
N SER A 107 -4.91 -15.59 0.21
CA SER A 107 -4.76 -17.06 0.30
C SER A 107 -3.69 -17.61 -0.64
N ALA A 108 -3.53 -17.01 -1.83
CA ALA A 108 -2.42 -17.30 -2.74
C ALA A 108 -1.04 -16.94 -2.15
N TRP A 109 -1.02 -16.14 -1.08
CA TRP A 109 0.19 -15.61 -0.45
C TRP A 109 0.45 -16.14 0.96
N ALA A 110 -0.44 -16.95 1.52
CA ALA A 110 -0.13 -17.69 2.73
C ALA A 110 1.01 -18.68 2.41
N PRO A 111 2.17 -18.64 3.11
CA PRO A 111 3.20 -19.64 2.91
C PRO A 111 2.61 -21.04 3.10
N GLU A 112 2.98 -21.95 2.20
CA GLU A 112 2.44 -23.32 2.09
C GLU A 112 2.53 -24.11 3.41
N GLU A 113 3.42 -23.69 4.31
CA GLU A 113 3.60 -24.23 5.66
C GLU A 113 2.34 -24.18 6.54
N ARG A 114 1.36 -23.31 6.24
CA ARG A 114 0.07 -23.28 6.96
C ARG A 114 -1.00 -24.22 6.39
N ARG A 115 -0.78 -24.85 5.24
CA ARG A 115 -1.73 -25.80 4.62
C ARG A 115 -1.53 -27.26 5.06
N LYS A 116 -0.47 -27.55 5.84
CA LYS A 116 -0.13 -28.91 6.33
C LYS A 116 -0.13 -29.06 7.85
N ARG A 117 -0.64 -28.07 8.59
CA ARG A 117 -0.83 -28.16 10.04
C ARG A 117 -2.28 -27.87 10.38
N TYR A 118 -3.16 -28.81 10.03
CA TYR A 118 -4.36 -29.26 10.75
C TYR A 118 -4.90 -30.47 10.00
#